data_AF-A0A954BKR4-F1
#
_entry.id   AF-A0A954BKR4-F1
#
_cell.length_a   1.000
_cell.length_b   1.000
_cell.length_c   1.000
_cell.angle_alpha   90.00
_cell.angle_beta   90.00
_cell.angle_gamma   90.00
#
_symmetry.space_group_name_H-M   'P 1'
#
loop_
_entity.id
_entity.type
_entity.pdbx_description
1 polymer ?
#
loop_
_entity_poly.entity_id
_entity_poly.type
_entity_poly.pdbx_seq_one_letter_code
_entity_poly.pdbx_strand_id
1 'polypeptide(L)' 'MFIQTEPTPNPDTIKFLPGYEVAGDRGPFDFPDIASARISLLARALFQVDG' A
#
# COMPACT_ATOMS: atom_id res chain seq x y z
N MET A 1 14.91 -6.82 3.07
CA MET A 1 13.54 -7.35 3.23
C MET A 1 13.01 -7.70 1.85
N PHE A 2 12.32 -8.83 1.69
CA PHE A 2 11.76 -9.26 0.41
C PHE A 2 10.25 -9.01 0.40
N ILE A 3 9.72 -8.46 -0.70
CA ILE A 3 8.28 -8.22 -0.87
C ILE A 3 7.83 -9.06 -2.07
N GLN A 4 6.85 -9.93 -1.85
CA GLN A 4 6.21 -10.70 -2.92
C GLN A 4 5.12 -9.88 -3.59
N THR A 5 4.85 -10.14 -4.86
CA THR A 5 3.78 -9.47 -5.61
C THR A 5 2.79 -10.48 -6.16
N GLU A 6 1.50 -10.19 -6.05
CA GLU A 6 0.43 -10.99 -6.65
C GLU A 6 -0.36 -10.13 -7.63
N PRO A 7 -0.66 -10.63 -8.84
CA PRO A 7 -1.55 -9.94 -9.76
C PRO A 7 -2.97 -9.88 -9.19
N THR A 8 -3.72 -8.85 -9.57
CA THR A 8 -5.14 -8.73 -9.24
C THR A 8 -5.97 -8.81 -10.52
N PRO A 9 -7.30 -9.02 -10.43
CA PRO A 9 -8.17 -8.97 -11.61
C PRO A 9 -8.19 -7.61 -12.32
N ASN A 10 -7.83 -6.52 -11.63
CA ASN A 10 -7.70 -5.20 -12.23
C ASN A 10 -6.26 -5.01 -12.75
N PRO A 11 -6.06 -4.84 -14.08
CA PRO A 11 -4.72 -4.75 -14.69
C PRO A 11 -3.91 -3.56 -14.19
N ASP A 12 -4.56 -2.50 -13.71
CA ASP A 12 -3.90 -1.30 -13.21
C ASP A 12 -3.50 -1.41 -11.73
N THR A 13 -3.69 -2.59 -11.11
CA THR A 13 -3.37 -2.80 -9.69
C THR A 13 -2.65 -4.11 -9.44
N ILE A 14 -1.69 -4.07 -8.52
CA ILE A 14 -0.91 -5.22 -8.05
C ILE A 14 -0.88 -5.23 -6.52
N LYS A 15 -0.91 -6.42 -5.93
CA LYS A 15 -0.87 -6.60 -4.48
C LYS A 15 0.56 -6.87 -4.02
N PHE A 16 1.01 -6.14 -3.00
CA PHE A 16 2.33 -6.32 -2.38
C PHE A 16 2.20 -7.03 -1.03
N LEU A 17 2.98 -8.10 -0.83
CA LEU A 17 2.99 -8.95 0.34
C LEU A 17 4.38 -8.92 1.01
N PRO A 18 4.58 -8.12 2.08
CA PRO A 18 5.86 -8.03 2.77
C PRO A 18 6.16 -9.21 3.72
N GLY A 19 5.24 -10.17 3.86
CA GLY A 19 5.40 -11.36 4.70
C GLY A 19 5.02 -11.18 6.18
N TYR A 20 4.49 -10.02 6.56
CA TYR A 20 3.95 -9.72 7.90
C TYR A 20 2.80 -8.72 7.82
N GLU A 21 2.04 -8.58 8.91
CA GLU A 21 0.90 -7.66 8.97
C GLU A 21 1.34 -6.19 8.99
N VAL A 22 0.79 -5.39 8.07
CA VAL A 22 1.13 -3.96 7.94
C VAL A 22 0.25 -3.08 8.83
N ALA A 23 -1.06 -3.30 8.80
CA ALA A 23 -2.04 -2.51 9.57
C ALA A 23 -2.43 -3.13 10.92
N GLY A 24 -2.15 -4.43 11.12
CA GLY A 24 -2.70 -5.23 12.21
C GLY A 24 -4.23 -5.10 12.30
N ASP A 25 -4.78 -5.13 13.50
CA ASP A 25 -6.23 -5.02 13.77
C ASP A 25 -6.82 -3.62 13.53
N ARG A 26 -6.00 -2.62 13.19
CA ARG A 26 -6.45 -1.23 13.00
C ARG A 26 -6.92 -0.93 11.58
N GLY A 27 -6.66 -1.81 10.63
CA GLY A 27 -7.05 -1.68 9.22
C GLY A 27 -8.38 -2.37 8.89
N PRO A 28 -8.82 -2.34 7.62
CA PRO A 28 -8.12 -1.83 6.43
C PRO A 28 -8.11 -0.29 6.35
N PHE A 29 -7.08 0.25 5.70
CA PHE A 29 -6.99 1.67 5.38
C PHE A 29 -7.05 1.86 3.87
N ASP A 30 -7.77 2.88 3.43
CA ASP A 30 -7.82 3.31 2.03
C ASP A 30 -7.23 4.73 1.93
N PHE A 31 -6.40 4.94 0.91
CA PHE A 31 -5.71 6.20 0.66
C PHE A 31 -5.91 6.60 -0.81
N PRO A 32 -7.04 7.24 -1.16
CA PRO A 32 -7.30 7.66 -2.53
C PRO A 32 -6.43 8.84 -3.00
N ASP A 33 -5.85 9.62 -2.07
CA ASP A 33 -5.04 10.79 -2.37
C ASP A 33 -3.95 11.07 -1.32
N ILE A 34 -3.04 12.00 -1.65
CA ILE A 34 -1.91 12.40 -0.79
C ILE A 34 -2.38 13.00 0.56
N ALA A 35 -3.54 13.65 0.60
CA ALA A 35 -4.05 14.25 1.83
C ALA A 35 -4.52 13.17 2.82
N SER A 36 -5.19 12.13 2.34
CA SER A 36 -5.58 10.95 3.13
C SER A 36 -4.36 10.19 3.66
N ALA A 37 -3.26 10.15 2.89
CA ALA A 37 -2.01 9.48 3.28
C ALA A 37 -1.31 10.09 4.50
N ARG A 38 -1.69 11.30 4.95
CA ARG A 38 -1.00 12.03 6.04
C ARG A 38 -0.80 11.23 7.32
N ILE A 39 -1.71 10.29 7.62
CA ILE A 39 -1.67 9.45 8.82
C ILE A 39 -0.68 8.27 8.73
N SER A 40 -0.09 8.01 7.55
CA SER A 40 0.83 6.90 7.30
C SER A 40 2.08 7.37 6.56
N LEU A 41 3.25 7.22 7.19
CA LEU A 41 4.53 7.52 6.55
C LEU A 41 4.77 6.61 5.33
N LEU A 42 4.32 5.35 5.39
CA LEU A 42 4.43 4.41 4.27
C LEU A 42 3.56 4.87 3.09
N ALA A 43 2.30 5.22 3.33
CA ALA A 43 1.41 5.68 2.26
C ALA A 43 1.96 6.95 1.59
N ARG A 44 2.45 7.91 2.38
CA ARG A 44 3.09 9.13 1.84
C ARG A 44 4.30 8.83 0.98
N ALA A 45 5.14 7.88 1.38
CA ALA A 45 6.31 7.48 0.60
C ALA A 45 5.91 6.81 -0.71
N LEU A 46 4.85 5.99 -0.71
CA LEU A 46 4.35 5.34 -1.93
C LEU A 46 3.83 6.36 -2.96
N PHE A 47 3.16 7.43 -2.51
CA PHE A 47 2.73 8.52 -3.40
C PHE A 47 3.88 9.35 -4.01
N GLN A 48 5.12 9.18 -3.53
CA GLN A 48 6.31 9.83 -4.12
C GLN A 48 7.01 8.96 -5.17
N VAL A 49 6.57 7.70 -5.33
CA VAL A 49 7.10 6.82 -6.39
C VAL A 49 6.41 7.19 -7.70
N ASP A 50 7.20 7.34 -8.75
CA ASP A 50 6.68 7.57 -10.10
C ASP A 50 5.87 6.35 -10.55
N GLY A 51 4.63 6.59 -10.99
CA GLY A 51 3.68 5.58 -11.46
C GLY A 51 3.06 5.97 -12.78
#